data_AF-A0A937VY07-F1
#
_entry.id   AF-A0A937VY07-F1
#
_cell.length_a   1.000
_cell.length_b   1.000
_cell.length_c   1.000
_cell.angle_alpha   90.00
_cell.angle_beta   90.00
_cell.angle_gamma   90.00
#
_symmetry.space_group_name_H-M   'P 1'
#
loop_
_entity.id
_entity.type
_entity.pdbx_description
1 polymer ?
#
loop_
_entity_poly.entity_id
_entity_poly.type
_entity_poly.pdbx_seq_one_letter_code
_entity_poly.pdbx_strand_id
1 'polypeptide(L)'
;MIAVSTEDPQCQSAIHTCAVALRRLAQFELDTLLQQRLHDLGARKELLTPAEHAELLALVAFAQQRTIEKLEAQAALHRLRTVLPESITDA
;
A
#
# COMPACT_ATOMS: atom_id res chain seq x y z
N MET A 1 32.91 -6.62 0.12
CA MET A 1 31.67 -5.82 -0.01
C MET A 1 31.57 -5.46 -1.47
N ILE A 2 30.67 -6.08 -2.24
CA ILE A 2 30.52 -5.75 -3.67
C ILE A 2 29.73 -4.44 -3.70
N ALA A 3 30.39 -3.35 -4.04
CA ALA A 3 29.70 -2.09 -4.33
C ALA A 3 28.95 -2.30 -5.65
N VAL A 4 27.65 -2.60 -5.56
CA VAL A 4 26.77 -2.59 -6.72
C VAL A 4 26.63 -1.13 -7.13
N SER A 5 27.21 -0.76 -8.27
CA SER A 5 26.98 0.55 -8.86
C SER A 5 25.50 0.65 -9.22
N THR A 6 24.80 1.64 -8.68
CA THR A 6 23.41 1.97 -9.06
C THR A 6 23.30 2.47 -10.49
N GLU A 7 24.43 2.67 -11.17
CA GLU A 7 24.54 2.95 -12.61
C GLU A 7 24.53 1.69 -13.49
N ASP A 8 24.63 0.50 -12.88
CA ASP A 8 24.47 -0.76 -13.62
C ASP A 8 23.03 -0.85 -14.18
N PRO A 9 22.87 -1.05 -15.50
CA PRO A 9 21.56 -1.21 -16.13
C PRO A 9 20.67 -2.27 -15.47
N GLN A 10 21.25 -3.35 -14.94
CA GLN A 10 20.49 -4.39 -14.23
C GLN A 10 19.98 -3.89 -12.88
N CYS A 11 20.81 -3.12 -12.15
CA CYS A 11 20.42 -2.49 -10.90
C CYS A 11 19.31 -1.46 -11.13
N GLN A 12 19.44 -0.62 -12.16
CA GLN A 12 18.42 0.36 -12.53
C GLN A 12 17.09 -0.29 -12.91
N SER A 13 17.11 -1.37 -13.68
CA SER A 13 15.90 -2.12 -14.04
C SER A 13 15.20 -2.73 -12.82
N ALA A 14 15.96 -3.27 -11.88
CA ALA A 14 15.42 -3.79 -10.62
C ALA A 14 14.79 -2.66 -9.77
N ILE A 15 15.48 -1.54 -9.61
CA ILE A 15 14.97 -0.35 -8.90
C ILE A 15 13.68 0.15 -9.54
N HIS A 16 13.65 0.25 -10.87
CA HIS A 16 12.47 0.66 -11.61
C HIS A 16 11.29 -0.28 -11.36
N THR A 17 11.51 -1.59 -11.43
CA THR A 17 10.48 -2.62 -11.18
C THR A 17 9.92 -2.52 -9.76
N CYS A 18 10.80 -2.34 -8.77
CA CYS A 18 10.40 -2.09 -7.39
C CYS A 18 9.58 -0.81 -7.24
N ALA A 19 9.99 0.29 -7.88
CA ALA A 19 9.26 1.55 -7.86
C ALA A 19 7.85 1.39 -8.47
N VAL A 20 7.71 0.67 -9.57
CA VAL A 20 6.40 0.37 -10.18
C VAL A 20 5.51 -0.43 -9.22
N ALA A 21 6.04 -1.47 -8.58
CA ALA A 21 5.29 -2.27 -7.61
C ALA A 21 4.85 -1.43 -6.39
N LEU A 22 5.75 -0.60 -5.86
CA LEU A 22 5.46 0.31 -4.75
C LEU A 22 4.41 1.35 -5.14
N ARG A 23 4.42 1.88 -6.37
CA ARG A 23 3.38 2.81 -6.85
C ARG A 23 1.99 2.18 -6.81
N ARG A 24 1.86 0.91 -7.23
CA ARG A 24 0.59 0.18 -7.18
C ARG A 24 0.05 0.07 -5.75
N LEU A 25 0.92 -0.21 -4.77
CA LEU A 25 0.53 -0.25 -3.36
C LEU A 25 0.21 1.15 -2.81
N ALA A 26 1.02 2.16 -3.15
CA ALA A 26 0.84 3.54 -2.73
C ALA A 26 -0.45 4.20 -3.25
N GLN A 27 -0.97 3.70 -4.38
CA GLN A 27 -2.21 4.14 -5.02
C GLN A 27 -3.39 3.22 -4.71
N PHE A 28 -3.19 2.21 -3.86
CA PHE A 28 -4.29 1.32 -3.49
C PHE A 28 -5.40 2.12 -2.80
N GLU A 29 -6.62 1.90 -3.27
CA GLU A 29 -7.85 2.36 -2.64
C GLU A 29 -8.70 1.14 -2.30
N LEU A 30 -9.34 1.19 -1.13
CA LEU A 30 -10.26 0.15 -0.73
C LEU A 30 -11.47 0.18 -1.67
N ASP A 31 -11.91 -1.00 -2.12
CA ASP A 31 -13.10 -1.12 -2.97
C ASP A 31 -14.33 -0.45 -2.35
N THR A 32 -15.11 0.25 -3.18
CA THR A 32 -16.26 1.05 -2.75
C THR A 32 -17.31 0.21 -2.02
N LEU A 33 -17.55 -1.03 -2.44
CA LEU A 33 -18.53 -1.91 -1.77
C LEU A 33 -18.03 -2.33 -0.39
N LEU A 34 -16.72 -2.59 -0.25
CA LEU A 34 -16.12 -2.88 1.05
C LEU A 34 -16.14 -1.67 1.98
N GLN A 35 -15.91 -0.46 1.46
CA GLN A 35 -16.03 0.79 2.22
C GLN A 35 -17.46 1.01 2.72
N GLN A 36 -18.47 0.82 1.86
CA GLN A 36 -19.88 0.92 2.23
C GLN A 36 -20.23 -0.13 3.29
N ARG A 37 -19.81 -1.38 3.10
CA ARG A 37 -20.07 -2.45 4.07
C ARG A 37 -19.44 -2.17 5.43
N LEU A 38 -18.20 -1.69 5.46
CA LEU A 38 -17.52 -1.28 6.67
C LEU A 38 -18.27 -0.14 7.38
N HIS A 39 -18.75 0.84 6.61
CA HIS A 39 -19.53 1.96 7.13
C HIS A 39 -20.86 1.50 7.74
N ASP A 40 -21.62 0.69 7.02
CA ASP A 40 -22.92 0.18 7.44
C ASP A 40 -22.82 -0.64 8.73
N LEU A 41 -21.84 -1.56 8.79
CA LEU A 41 -21.59 -2.38 9.97
C LEU A 41 -21.14 -1.51 11.16
N GLY A 42 -20.26 -0.53 10.92
CA GLY A 42 -19.80 0.40 11.95
C GLY A 42 -20.92 1.29 12.50
N ALA A 43 -21.84 1.74 11.65
CA ALA A 43 -22.95 2.60 12.03
C ALA A 43 -23.96 1.92 12.97
N ARG A 44 -24.15 0.59 12.83
CA ARG A 44 -25.06 -0.21 13.66
C ARG A 44 -24.35 -1.20 14.57
N LYS A 45 -23.10 -0.91 14.96
CA LYS A 45 -22.20 -1.82 15.70
C LYS A 45 -22.80 -2.44 16.98
N GLU A 46 -23.73 -1.75 17.64
CA GLU A 46 -24.39 -2.19 18.88
C GLU A 46 -25.50 -3.24 18.64
N LEU A 47 -25.96 -3.36 17.39
CA LEU A 47 -27.06 -4.22 16.97
C LEU A 47 -26.56 -5.42 16.14
N LEU A 48 -25.24 -5.58 16.01
CA LEU A 48 -24.67 -6.64 15.18
C LEU A 48 -24.87 -8.00 15.81
N THR A 49 -25.21 -8.97 14.96
CA THR A 49 -25.06 -10.38 15.31
C THR A 49 -23.57 -10.72 15.52
N PRO A 50 -23.24 -11.81 16.24
CA PRO A 50 -21.85 -12.23 16.42
C PRO A 50 -21.09 -12.43 15.09
N ALA A 51 -21.77 -12.91 14.05
CA ALA A 51 -21.19 -13.11 12.72
C ALA A 51 -20.85 -11.76 12.05
N GLU A 52 -21.77 -10.79 12.09
CA GLU A 52 -21.53 -9.45 11.54
C GLU A 52 -20.48 -8.68 12.32
N HIS A 53 -20.39 -8.90 13.64
CA HIS A 53 -19.32 -8.32 14.45
C HIS A 53 -17.95 -8.88 14.06
N ALA A 54 -17.85 -10.19 13.83
CA ALA A 54 -16.63 -10.82 13.33
C ALA A 54 -16.25 -10.30 11.94
N GLU A 55 -17.24 -10.13 11.05
CA GLU A 55 -17.05 -9.51 9.73
C GLU A 55 -16.52 -8.07 9.85
N LEU A 56 -17.11 -7.26 10.72
CA LEU A 56 -16.67 -5.89 10.96
C LEU A 56 -15.21 -5.85 11.42
N LEU A 57 -14.83 -6.68 12.38
CA LEU A 57 -13.44 -6.74 12.87
C LEU A 57 -12.46 -7.18 11.76
N ALA A 58 -12.85 -8.15 10.94
CA ALA A 58 -12.03 -8.59 9.81
C ALA A 58 -11.85 -7.48 8.77
N LEU A 59 -12.92 -6.75 8.44
CA LEU A 59 -12.86 -5.61 7.51
C LEU A 59 -12.01 -4.46 8.07
N VAL A 60 -12.12 -4.16 9.36
CA VAL A 60 -11.27 -3.15 10.02
C VAL A 60 -9.80 -3.57 9.95
N ALA A 61 -9.47 -4.80 10.32
CA ALA A 61 -8.10 -5.30 10.28
C ALA A 61 -7.52 -5.26 8.86
N PHE A 62 -8.31 -5.66 7.86
CA PHE A 62 -7.93 -5.58 6.46
C PHE A 62 -7.67 -4.14 6.01
N ALA A 63 -8.58 -3.21 6.31
CA ALA A 63 -8.43 -1.81 5.93
C ALA A 63 -7.22 -1.15 6.61
N GLN A 64 -6.96 -1.47 7.88
CA GLN A 64 -5.78 -1.01 8.61
C GLN A 64 -4.49 -1.53 7.97
N GLN A 65 -4.40 -2.83 7.70
CA GLN A 65 -3.23 -3.43 7.06
C GLN A 65 -2.94 -2.80 5.69
N ARG A 66 -3.98 -2.60 4.86
CA ARG A 66 -3.84 -1.93 3.55
C ARG A 66 -3.41 -0.48 3.67
N THR A 67 -3.86 0.22 4.71
CA THR A 67 -3.42 1.60 4.99
C THR A 67 -1.95 1.64 5.36
N ILE A 68 -1.48 0.72 6.20
CA ILE A 68 -0.06 0.61 6.58
C ILE A 68 0.80 0.36 5.33
N GLU A 69 0.46 -0.66 4.54
CA GLU A 69 1.19 -0.99 3.30
C GLU A 69 1.25 0.19 2.32
N LYS A 70 0.15 0.93 2.17
CA LYS A 70 0.08 2.13 1.34
C LYS A 70 1.05 3.21 1.84
N LEU A 71 1.03 3.51 3.13
CA LEU A 71 1.88 4.53 3.74
C LEU A 71 3.36 4.13 3.67
N GLU A 72 3.69 2.86 3.92
CA GLU A 72 5.04 2.32 3.77
C GLU A 72 5.54 2.44 2.32
N ALA A 73 4.69 2.12 1.35
CA ALA A 73 5.03 2.25 -0.07
C ALA A 73 5.26 3.71 -0.47
N GLN A 74 4.42 4.64 0.01
CA GLN A 74 4.61 6.08 -0.19
C GLN A 74 5.92 6.57 0.42
N ALA A 75 6.25 6.15 1.64
CA ALA A 75 7.50 6.51 2.31
C ALA A 75 8.72 5.93 1.56
N ALA A 76 8.64 4.68 1.09
CA ALA A 76 9.70 4.05 0.30
C ALA A 76 9.93 4.79 -1.02
N LEU A 77 8.87 5.13 -1.75
CA LEU A 77 8.97 5.91 -2.98
C LEU A 77 9.57 7.30 -2.75
N HIS A 78 9.18 7.97 -1.65
CA HIS A 78 9.77 9.26 -1.29
C HIS A 78 11.28 9.12 -1.05
N ARG A 79 11.70 8.11 -0.26
CA ARG A 79 13.13 7.83 -0.02
C ARG A 79 13.88 7.52 -1.31
N LEU A 80 13.32 6.68 -2.18
CA LEU A 80 13.98 6.36 -3.44
C LEU A 80 14.15 7.60 -4.34
N ARG A 81 13.14 8.49 -4.42
CA ARG A 81 13.27 9.77 -5.16
C ARG A 81 14.37 10.66 -4.59
N THR A 82 14.56 10.67 -3.26
CA THR A 82 15.63 11.49 -2.64
C THR A 82 17.04 10.94 -2.89
N VAL A 83 17.19 9.62 -3.04
CA VAL A 83 18.52 8.98 -3.18
C VAL A 83 18.87 8.71 -4.64
N LEU A 84 17.87 8.44 -5.50
CA LEU A 84 18.03 8.01 -6.89
C LEU A 84 16.99 8.69 -7.81
N PRO A 85 17.05 10.02 -7.98
CA PRO A 85 16.05 10.77 -8.74
C PRO A 85 15.98 10.34 -10.21
N GLU A 86 17.12 10.06 -10.84
CA GLU A 86 17.23 9.68 -12.27
C GLU A 86 16.60 8.31 -12.58
N SER A 87 16.51 7.42 -11.59
CA SER A 87 15.96 6.06 -11.76
C SER A 87 14.45 5.99 -11.56
N ILE A 88 13.84 7.07 -11.07
CA ILE A 88 12.40 7.15 -10.79
C ILE A 88 11.81 8.27 -11.65
N THR A 89 11.62 7.98 -12.93
CA THR A 89 10.82 8.84 -13.79
C THR A 89 9.36 8.74 -13.37
N ASP A 90 8.75 9.88 -13.02
CA ASP A 90 7.31 10.01 -12.84
C ASP A 90 6.64 9.86 -14.22
N ALA A 91 6.45 8.61 -14.63
CA ALA A 91 5.52 8.22 -15.68
C ALA A 91 4.17 7.89 -15.03
#